data_AF-A0A840Y4H0-F1
#
_entry.id   AF-A0A840Y4H0-F1
#
_cell.length_a   1.000
_cell.length_b   1.000
_cell.length_c   1.000
_cell.angle_alpha   90.00
_cell.angle_beta   90.00
_cell.angle_gamma   90.00
#
_symmetry.space_group_name_H-M   'P 1'
#
loop_
_entity.id
_entity.type
_entity.pdbx_description
1 polymer ?
#
loop_
_entity_poly.entity_id
_entity_poly.type
_entity_poly.pdbx_seq_one_letter_code
_entity_poly.pdbx_strand_id
1 'polypeptide(L)'
;MASDRILLGKGSAPQYLHLPLANRHGLVAGATGTGKTITLQTVVEGFSRAGVPVFCADIKGDLAGLSQPGTPKPKIAERAAALGATDFGWQAAPVVFWDVFGEQGHPVRATVAEMGPLLLGRLLDLNDTQEGVLAIAFALADDEGLLLLDFKDLRALLSHVAERAAELAAHYGNVSKATIGTIQRRLLTLEQQGAEHFFGEPALELTDLMLLTPDGRGSVNILAADKLAASPRLYATFLLWLLSELFEELPEVGDLDKPKLAFVFDEAHLLFRDVPKALLEKIEQVVRLIRSKGVGVYFVTQNPLDLPGTVLGQLGNRVQHALRAFTPADQKAVRAAAETFRPNRAFRTEDAITELAVGEALVSTLQPGGQPGVVERAKILPPRSRMGAITPEERAAVMAHSPIGGKYDTPLDRESAYEHLTGRATTVAEDPAPHAVGDAGAAPMDGSWAGASGSGGAWSGPWSGPASAGAARSPGGGAPASSLPPARRIPATASRGTARGAARPAPNEEAGGGWGDVLNDVLTGGGGRRQGVVEAMAKSAMRSMGSQVGRALVRGVLGSLLKR
;
A
#
# COMPACT_ATOMS: atom_id res chain seq x y z
N MET A 1 2.60 -15.21 23.68
CA MET A 1 2.11 -15.64 22.35
C MET A 1 1.27 -14.51 21.78
N ALA A 2 1.52 -14.07 20.54
CA ALA A 2 0.63 -13.12 19.89
C ALA A 2 -0.74 -13.79 19.67
N SER A 3 -1.82 -13.06 19.91
CA SER A 3 -3.18 -13.56 19.66
C SER A 3 -3.40 -13.69 18.15
N ASP A 4 -3.93 -14.83 17.69
CA ASP A 4 -4.29 -15.11 16.29
C ASP A 4 -5.50 -14.28 15.80
N ARG A 5 -6.07 -13.48 16.70
CA ARG A 5 -7.34 -12.78 16.53
C ARG A 5 -7.47 -11.57 17.44
N ILE A 6 -8.26 -10.60 16.99
CA ILE A 6 -8.61 -9.37 17.71
C ILE A 6 -10.03 -9.52 18.26
N LEU A 7 -10.21 -9.31 19.57
CA LEU A 7 -11.54 -9.28 20.19
C LEU A 7 -12.24 -7.95 19.84
N LEU A 8 -13.34 -8.02 19.09
CA LEU A 8 -14.15 -6.85 18.72
C LEU A 8 -15.22 -6.51 19.78
N GLY A 9 -15.71 -7.53 20.50
CA GLY A 9 -16.85 -7.40 21.40
C GLY A 9 -17.46 -8.75 21.74
N LYS A 10 -18.69 -8.73 22.29
CA LYS A 10 -19.39 -9.95 22.72
C LYS A 10 -20.90 -9.84 22.50
N GLY A 11 -21.46 -10.84 21.83
CA GLY A 11 -22.90 -11.09 21.69
C GLY A 11 -23.30 -12.31 22.52
N SER A 12 -23.96 -13.29 21.91
CA SER A 12 -24.13 -14.62 22.52
C SER A 12 -22.77 -15.31 22.79
N ALA A 13 -21.81 -15.09 21.89
CA ALA A 13 -20.41 -15.48 22.02
C ALA A 13 -19.47 -14.28 21.79
N PRO A 14 -18.20 -14.34 22.23
CA PRO A 14 -17.17 -13.36 21.86
C PRO A 14 -16.99 -13.28 20.33
N GLN A 15 -16.89 -12.06 19.81
CA GLN A 15 -16.76 -11.78 18.38
C GLN A 15 -15.32 -11.40 18.06
N TYR A 16 -14.71 -12.10 17.10
CA TYR A 16 -13.30 -11.98 16.76
C TYR A 16 -13.08 -11.62 15.30
N LEU A 17 -12.14 -10.72 15.04
CA LEU A 17 -11.50 -10.59 13.72
C LEU A 17 -10.27 -11.50 13.70
N HIS A 18 -10.29 -12.53 12.86
CA HIS A 18 -9.18 -13.48 12.72
C HIS A 18 -8.06 -12.86 11.85
N LEU A 19 -6.84 -12.79 12.38
CA LEU A 19 -5.70 -12.17 11.69
C LEU A 19 -5.35 -12.86 10.37
N PRO A 20 -5.34 -14.21 10.23
CA PRO A 20 -5.09 -14.86 8.94
C PRO A 20 -6.11 -14.52 7.84
N LEU A 21 -7.24 -13.94 8.20
CA LEU A 21 -8.34 -13.58 7.31
C LEU A 21 -8.58 -12.06 7.27
N ALA A 22 -7.74 -11.26 7.92
CA ALA A 22 -7.87 -9.81 7.97
C ALA A 22 -7.44 -9.11 6.66
N ASN A 23 -6.62 -9.75 5.84
CA ASN A 23 -6.36 -9.28 4.46
C ASN A 23 -7.58 -9.45 3.52
N ARG A 24 -8.68 -10.07 3.97
CA ARG A 24 -9.95 -10.19 3.23
C ARG A 24 -10.88 -9.00 3.45
N HIS A 25 -10.29 -7.85 3.79
CA HIS A 25 -10.90 -6.54 3.91
C HIS A 25 -12.04 -6.45 4.95
N GLY A 26 -12.60 -5.26 5.14
CA GLY A 26 -13.78 -5.09 5.97
C GLY A 26 -14.53 -3.78 5.81
N LEU A 27 -15.71 -3.75 6.44
CA LEU A 27 -16.64 -2.65 6.47
C LEU A 27 -17.05 -2.33 7.91
N VAL A 28 -16.96 -1.06 8.30
CA VAL A 28 -17.59 -0.53 9.52
C VAL A 28 -18.59 0.55 9.11
N ALA A 29 -19.88 0.31 9.31
CA ALA A 29 -20.95 1.21 8.88
C ALA A 29 -21.90 1.61 10.02
N GLY A 30 -22.72 2.65 9.82
CA GLY A 30 -23.70 3.13 10.79
C GLY A 30 -23.74 4.67 10.91
N ALA A 31 -24.82 5.20 11.49
CA ALA A 31 -25.03 6.65 11.60
C ALA A 31 -23.98 7.32 12.52
N THR A 32 -23.89 8.65 12.47
CA THR A 32 -23.00 9.44 13.35
C THR A 32 -23.36 9.25 14.83
N GLY A 33 -22.33 9.14 15.68
CA GLY A 33 -22.48 8.97 17.14
C GLY A 33 -22.89 7.56 17.62
N THR A 34 -22.98 6.56 16.74
CA THR A 34 -23.47 5.21 17.09
C THR A 34 -22.40 4.25 17.62
N GLY A 35 -21.13 4.50 17.31
CA GLY A 35 -19.99 3.70 17.79
C GLY A 35 -18.90 3.39 16.75
N LYS A 36 -19.02 3.83 15.48
CA LYS A 36 -18.03 3.55 14.43
C LYS A 36 -16.58 3.82 14.85
N THR A 37 -16.29 5.01 15.38
CA THR A 37 -14.95 5.42 15.85
C THR A 37 -14.40 4.49 16.95
N ILE A 38 -15.27 3.97 17.82
CA ILE A 38 -14.88 3.03 18.89
C ILE A 38 -14.49 1.67 18.31
N THR A 39 -15.26 1.14 17.34
CA THR A 39 -14.88 -0.07 16.60
C THR A 39 -13.58 0.14 15.83
N LEU A 40 -13.43 1.30 15.19
CA LEU A 40 -12.23 1.68 14.45
C LEU A 40 -10.99 1.69 15.35
N GLN A 41 -11.01 2.42 16.47
CA GLN A 41 -9.93 2.41 17.46
C GLN A 41 -9.63 1.00 17.97
N THR A 42 -10.66 0.20 18.29
CA THR A 42 -10.50 -1.20 18.74
C THR A 42 -9.79 -2.08 17.71
N VAL A 43 -10.13 -1.94 16.43
CA VAL A 43 -9.52 -2.70 15.32
C VAL A 43 -8.06 -2.26 15.11
N VAL A 44 -7.79 -0.95 15.11
CA VAL A 44 -6.45 -0.37 14.91
C VAL A 44 -5.51 -0.74 16.07
N GLU A 45 -5.97 -0.60 17.33
CA GLU A 45 -5.23 -1.08 18.51
C GLU A 45 -4.98 -2.58 18.46
N GLY A 46 -5.97 -3.35 18.00
CA GLY A 46 -5.87 -4.80 17.84
C GLY A 46 -4.78 -5.21 16.87
N PHE A 47 -4.72 -4.56 15.71
CA PHE A 47 -3.66 -4.76 14.71
C PHE A 47 -2.29 -4.36 15.25
N SER A 48 -2.16 -3.16 15.80
CA SER A 48 -0.91 -2.68 16.39
C SER A 48 -0.40 -3.65 17.46
N ARG A 49 -1.25 -4.11 18.40
CA ARG A 49 -0.88 -5.10 19.43
C ARG A 49 -0.54 -6.49 18.88
N ALA A 50 -1.02 -6.85 17.69
CA ALA A 50 -0.62 -8.06 16.99
C ALA A 50 0.69 -7.92 16.18
N GLY A 51 1.30 -6.74 16.21
CA GLY A 51 2.47 -6.41 15.38
C GLY A 51 2.10 -6.29 13.90
N VAL A 52 0.92 -5.77 13.59
CA VAL A 52 0.48 -5.39 12.23
C VAL A 52 0.46 -3.87 12.18
N PRO A 53 1.36 -3.23 11.42
CA PRO A 53 1.29 -1.81 11.13
C PRO A 53 -0.05 -1.43 10.50
N VAL A 54 -0.51 -0.21 10.77
CA VAL A 54 -1.79 0.31 10.27
C VAL A 54 -1.58 1.67 9.64
N PHE A 55 -2.24 1.92 8.51
CA PHE A 55 -2.41 3.24 7.92
C PHE A 55 -3.87 3.68 8.06
N CYS A 56 -4.09 4.84 8.66
CA CYS A 56 -5.39 5.44 8.91
C CYS A 56 -5.50 6.79 8.21
N ALA A 57 -6.47 6.97 7.32
CA ALA A 57 -6.86 8.30 6.85
C ALA A 57 -7.89 8.88 7.83
N ASP A 58 -7.51 9.91 8.59
CA ASP A 58 -8.35 10.56 9.60
C ASP A 58 -8.80 11.95 9.13
N ILE A 59 -10.06 12.04 8.73
CA ILE A 59 -10.69 13.28 8.25
C ILE A 59 -11.28 14.11 9.40
N LYS A 60 -11.52 13.49 10.57
CA LYS A 60 -12.18 14.15 11.71
C LYS A 60 -11.21 14.58 12.82
N GLY A 61 -9.99 14.04 12.83
CA GLY A 61 -9.04 14.19 13.93
C GLY A 61 -9.36 13.30 15.15
N ASP A 62 -10.37 12.42 15.04
CA ASP A 62 -10.85 11.56 16.12
C ASP A 62 -9.88 10.41 16.43
N LEU A 63 -9.04 10.01 15.47
CA LEU A 63 -8.09 8.91 15.61
C LEU A 63 -6.77 9.36 16.23
N ALA A 64 -6.45 10.66 16.22
CA ALA A 64 -5.27 11.20 16.88
C ALA A 64 -5.19 10.81 18.37
N GLY A 65 -6.34 10.58 19.03
CA GLY A 65 -6.43 10.04 20.40
C GLY A 65 -5.79 8.67 20.61
N LEU A 66 -5.56 7.89 19.54
CA LEU A 66 -4.78 6.65 19.59
C LEU A 66 -3.36 6.86 20.15
N SER A 67 -2.79 8.06 19.97
CA SER A 67 -1.46 8.42 20.49
C SER A 67 -1.41 8.59 22.02
N GLN A 68 -2.56 8.67 22.69
CA GLN A 68 -2.66 8.93 24.12
C GLN A 68 -3.32 7.76 24.85
N PRO A 69 -2.89 7.42 26.08
CA PRO A 69 -3.62 6.45 26.90
C PRO A 69 -5.00 7.00 27.25
N GLY A 70 -6.02 6.12 27.29
CA GLY A 70 -7.36 6.53 27.70
C GLY A 70 -7.43 6.90 29.18
N THR A 71 -8.39 7.77 29.54
CA THR A 71 -8.55 8.23 30.93
C THR A 71 -9.11 7.12 31.82
N PRO A 72 -8.47 6.79 32.96
CA PRO A 72 -8.95 5.76 33.88
C PRO A 72 -10.39 5.99 34.37
N LYS A 73 -11.30 5.08 33.98
CA LYS A 73 -12.72 5.08 34.37
C LYS A 73 -13.16 3.65 34.74
N PRO A 74 -13.50 3.35 36.02
CA PRO A 74 -13.81 1.99 36.48
C PRO A 74 -14.88 1.28 35.63
N LYS A 75 -15.98 1.96 35.33
CA LYS A 75 -17.08 1.43 34.49
C LYS A 75 -16.64 0.95 33.10
N ILE A 76 -15.57 1.51 32.54
CA ILE A 76 -15.05 1.08 31.23
C ILE A 76 -14.19 -0.19 31.38
N ALA A 77 -13.37 -0.28 32.42
CA ALA A 77 -12.60 -1.48 32.73
C ALA A 77 -13.52 -2.67 33.09
N GLU A 78 -14.56 -2.43 33.91
CA GLU A 78 -15.61 -3.41 34.22
C GLU A 78 -16.32 -3.91 32.96
N ARG A 79 -16.70 -2.98 32.05
CA ARG A 79 -17.28 -3.33 30.75
C ARG A 79 -16.31 -4.18 29.91
N ALA A 80 -15.04 -3.80 29.82
CA ALA A 80 -14.04 -4.53 29.05
C ALA A 80 -13.87 -5.97 29.57
N ALA A 81 -13.76 -6.14 30.89
CA ALA A 81 -13.67 -7.44 31.54
C ALA A 81 -14.92 -8.31 31.27
N ALA A 82 -16.13 -7.75 31.37
CA ALA A 82 -17.38 -8.47 31.09
C ALA A 82 -17.50 -8.93 29.61
N LEU A 83 -16.90 -8.17 28.69
CA LEU A 83 -16.81 -8.51 27.26
C LEU A 83 -15.68 -9.51 26.95
N GLY A 84 -14.78 -9.78 27.89
CA GLY A 84 -13.73 -10.80 27.77
C GLY A 84 -12.29 -10.26 27.70
N ALA A 85 -12.08 -8.95 27.78
CA ALA A 85 -10.74 -8.35 27.88
C ALA A 85 -10.32 -8.27 29.36
N THR A 86 -9.83 -9.38 29.90
CA THR A 86 -9.31 -9.45 31.28
C THR A 86 -7.94 -8.78 31.45
N ASP A 87 -7.21 -8.58 30.35
CA ASP A 87 -5.93 -7.85 30.27
C ASP A 87 -6.13 -6.34 30.01
N PHE A 88 -7.33 -5.80 30.26
CA PHE A 88 -7.65 -4.41 29.91
C PHE A 88 -6.87 -3.40 30.76
N GLY A 89 -6.25 -2.45 30.07
CA GLY A 89 -5.40 -1.42 30.64
C GLY A 89 -5.21 -0.30 29.62
N TRP A 90 -5.21 0.93 30.12
CA TRP A 90 -5.14 2.15 29.35
C TRP A 90 -3.76 2.33 28.72
N GLN A 91 -3.70 2.47 27.40
CA GLN A 91 -2.45 2.42 26.66
C GLN A 91 -2.56 3.22 25.36
N ALA A 92 -1.51 3.98 25.04
CA ALA A 92 -1.33 4.59 23.72
C ALA A 92 -0.86 3.56 22.69
N ALA A 93 -1.36 3.67 21.46
CA ALA A 93 -0.75 3.06 20.29
C ALA A 93 0.52 3.84 19.87
N PRO A 94 1.52 3.20 19.24
CA PRO A 94 2.68 3.89 18.70
C PRO A 94 2.30 4.63 17.41
N VAL A 95 1.83 5.86 17.57
CA VAL A 95 1.34 6.68 16.45
C VAL A 95 2.48 7.42 15.76
N VAL A 96 2.43 7.44 14.43
CA VAL A 96 3.21 8.33 13.56
C VAL A 96 2.21 9.21 12.82
N PHE A 97 2.37 10.54 12.90
CA PHE A 97 1.49 11.46 12.18
C PHE A 97 2.05 11.83 10.82
N TRP A 98 1.17 11.85 9.83
CA TRP A 98 1.44 12.19 8.44
C TRP A 98 0.48 13.30 8.00
N ASP A 99 0.89 14.11 7.03
CA ASP A 99 0.10 15.19 6.42
C ASP A 99 0.60 15.40 4.99
N VAL A 100 -0.26 15.74 4.03
CA VAL A 100 0.22 16.14 2.68
C VAL A 100 0.81 17.56 2.71
N PHE A 101 0.31 18.42 3.60
CA PHE A 101 0.74 19.82 3.70
C PHE A 101 1.86 20.05 4.73
N GLY A 102 2.21 19.03 5.52
CA GLY A 102 3.27 19.11 6.54
C GLY A 102 2.96 19.98 7.77
N GLU A 103 1.69 20.29 8.04
CA GLU A 103 1.28 21.14 9.17
C GLU A 103 0.96 20.32 10.43
N GLN A 104 0.36 19.15 10.27
CA GLN A 104 -0.13 18.29 11.36
C GLN A 104 0.65 16.98 11.52
N GLY A 105 1.61 16.71 10.65
CA GLY A 105 2.39 15.48 10.61
C GLY A 105 3.57 15.60 9.64
N HIS A 106 4.33 14.51 9.50
CA HIS A 106 5.41 14.46 8.52
C HIS A 106 4.84 14.62 7.09
N PRO A 107 5.44 15.45 6.24
CA PRO A 107 4.94 15.69 4.89
C PRO A 107 5.05 14.41 4.04
N VAL A 108 3.94 13.99 3.45
CA VAL A 108 3.89 12.86 2.52
C VAL A 108 4.06 13.37 1.11
N ARG A 109 5.05 12.83 0.38
CA ARG A 109 5.31 13.16 -1.03
C ARG A 109 5.44 11.92 -1.90
N ALA A 110 5.23 12.10 -3.19
CA ALA A 110 5.51 11.18 -4.28
C ALA A 110 6.24 11.94 -5.40
N THR A 111 7.02 11.29 -6.24
CA THR A 111 7.53 11.94 -7.46
C THR A 111 6.52 11.89 -8.60
N VAL A 112 6.61 12.84 -9.54
CA VAL A 112 5.89 12.79 -10.81
C VAL A 112 6.27 11.53 -11.62
N ALA A 113 7.52 11.07 -11.50
CA ALA A 113 8.01 9.82 -12.06
C ALA A 113 7.27 8.59 -11.50
N GLU A 114 7.18 8.44 -10.17
CA GLU A 114 6.44 7.34 -9.49
C GLU A 114 4.97 7.29 -9.92
N MET A 115 4.28 8.44 -9.90
CA MET A 115 2.88 8.52 -10.31
C MET A 115 2.69 8.08 -11.77
N GLY A 116 3.66 8.38 -12.63
CA GLY A 116 3.67 7.98 -14.04
C GLY A 116 2.56 8.60 -14.90
N PRO A 117 2.59 8.40 -16.22
CA PRO A 117 1.66 9.04 -17.14
C PRO A 117 0.21 8.54 -16.98
N LEU A 118 0.01 7.30 -16.50
CA LEU A 118 -1.31 6.71 -16.35
C LEU A 118 -2.08 7.30 -15.16
N LEU A 119 -1.50 7.28 -13.95
CA LEU A 119 -2.20 7.84 -12.78
C LEU A 119 -2.30 9.37 -12.88
N LEU A 120 -1.29 10.06 -13.43
CA LEU A 120 -1.39 11.49 -13.73
C LEU A 120 -2.49 11.79 -14.77
N GLY A 121 -2.62 10.98 -15.82
CA GLY A 121 -3.69 11.13 -16.82
C GLY A 121 -5.08 11.06 -16.19
N ARG A 122 -5.28 10.12 -15.25
CA ARG A 122 -6.51 10.00 -14.46
C ARG A 122 -6.69 11.14 -13.46
N LEU A 123 -5.64 11.54 -12.75
CA LEU A 123 -5.62 12.70 -11.85
C LEU A 123 -5.93 14.02 -12.59
N LEU A 124 -5.58 14.13 -13.87
CA LEU A 124 -5.80 15.30 -14.71
C LEU A 124 -7.09 15.23 -15.55
N ASP A 125 -7.82 14.10 -15.51
CA ASP A 125 -9.04 13.83 -16.29
C ASP A 125 -8.78 14.10 -17.78
N LEU A 126 -7.75 13.42 -18.27
CA LEU A 126 -7.30 13.43 -19.66
C LEU A 126 -8.10 12.41 -20.48
N ASN A 127 -8.37 12.75 -21.74
CA ASN A 127 -8.84 11.78 -22.73
C ASN A 127 -7.67 10.98 -23.33
N ASP A 128 -7.96 9.89 -24.04
CA ASP A 128 -6.98 8.97 -24.65
C ASP A 128 -5.87 9.69 -25.44
N THR A 129 -6.22 10.75 -26.19
CA THR A 129 -5.25 11.56 -26.95
C THR A 129 -4.32 12.37 -26.04
N GLN A 130 -4.84 12.87 -24.93
CA GLN A 130 -4.07 13.60 -23.92
C GLN A 130 -3.23 12.66 -23.04
N GLU A 131 -3.77 11.49 -22.65
CA GLU A 131 -3.01 10.41 -22.00
C GLU A 131 -1.84 9.95 -22.90
N GLY A 132 -2.08 9.78 -24.20
CA GLY A 132 -1.05 9.42 -25.18
C GLY A 132 0.06 10.47 -25.32
N VAL A 133 -0.29 11.77 -25.35
CA VAL A 133 0.72 12.85 -25.36
C VAL A 133 1.51 12.91 -24.06
N LEU A 134 0.86 12.66 -22.90
CA LEU A 134 1.55 12.58 -21.62
C LEU A 134 2.52 11.39 -21.58
N ALA A 135 2.12 10.22 -22.09
CA ALA A 135 2.99 9.06 -22.21
C ALA A 135 4.20 9.29 -23.12
N ILE A 136 4.04 10.05 -24.22
CA ILE A 136 5.17 10.46 -25.08
C ILE A 136 6.13 11.38 -24.32
N ALA A 137 5.62 12.31 -23.52
CA ALA A 137 6.48 13.18 -22.71
C ALA A 137 7.31 12.37 -21.70
N PHE A 138 6.69 11.42 -20.99
CA PHE A 138 7.40 10.52 -20.08
C PHE A 138 8.46 9.66 -20.80
N ALA A 139 8.13 9.08 -21.95
CA ALA A 139 9.09 8.30 -22.73
C ALA A 139 10.30 9.15 -23.19
N LEU A 140 10.08 10.43 -23.53
CA LEU A 140 11.18 11.36 -23.84
C LEU A 140 12.04 11.67 -22.61
N ALA A 141 11.42 11.81 -21.43
CA ALA A 141 12.15 12.03 -20.18
C ALA A 141 13.04 10.82 -19.83
N ASP A 142 12.54 9.59 -19.99
CA ASP A 142 13.31 8.36 -19.81
C ASP A 142 14.51 8.28 -20.79
N ASP A 143 14.29 8.56 -22.08
CA ASP A 143 15.32 8.49 -23.12
C ASP A 143 16.37 9.62 -23.01
N GLU A 144 16.00 10.81 -22.52
CA GLU A 144 16.92 11.95 -22.29
C GLU A 144 17.48 12.01 -20.85
N GLY A 145 17.07 11.10 -19.95
CA GLY A 145 17.55 11.02 -18.57
C GLY A 145 17.08 12.17 -17.67
N LEU A 146 15.90 12.73 -17.94
CA LEU A 146 15.33 13.88 -17.25
C LEU A 146 14.51 13.43 -16.03
N LEU A 147 14.96 13.81 -14.82
CA LEU A 147 14.24 13.49 -13.58
C LEU A 147 12.94 14.31 -13.49
N LEU A 148 11.82 13.63 -13.23
CA LEU A 148 10.51 14.25 -13.04
C LEU A 148 10.10 14.13 -11.57
N LEU A 149 10.52 15.08 -10.75
CA LEU A 149 10.24 15.10 -9.33
C LEU A 149 8.86 15.74 -9.08
N ASP A 150 8.58 16.88 -9.72
CA ASP A 150 7.40 17.69 -9.42
C ASP A 150 6.71 18.33 -10.65
N PHE A 151 5.86 19.34 -10.39
CA PHE A 151 5.16 20.09 -11.43
C PHE A 151 6.01 21.17 -12.15
N LYS A 152 7.13 21.69 -11.62
CA LYS A 152 8.06 22.53 -12.44
C LYS A 152 8.67 21.65 -13.54
N ASP A 153 9.05 20.42 -13.22
CA ASP A 153 9.63 19.46 -14.16
C ASP A 153 8.66 19.10 -15.28
N LEU A 154 7.45 18.65 -14.92
CA LEU A 154 6.47 18.23 -15.90
C LEU A 154 6.05 19.38 -16.83
N ARG A 155 5.96 20.62 -16.32
CA ARG A 155 5.66 21.80 -17.15
C ARG A 155 6.82 22.17 -18.09
N ALA A 156 8.07 22.04 -17.63
CA ALA A 156 9.26 22.26 -18.46
C ALA A 156 9.33 21.22 -19.59
N LEU A 157 9.21 19.92 -19.25
CA LEU A 157 9.16 18.81 -20.20
C LEU A 157 8.05 19.00 -21.24
N LEU A 158 6.82 19.30 -20.80
CA LEU A 158 5.70 19.55 -21.71
C LEU A 158 5.97 20.73 -22.66
N SER A 159 6.68 21.76 -22.20
CA SER A 159 7.06 22.92 -23.04
C SER A 159 8.12 22.53 -24.08
N HIS A 160 9.15 21.79 -23.67
CA HIS A 160 10.19 21.23 -24.54
C HIS A 160 9.60 20.31 -25.63
N VAL A 161 8.65 19.43 -25.25
CA VAL A 161 7.88 18.59 -26.19
C VAL A 161 7.08 19.44 -27.18
N ALA A 162 6.50 20.57 -26.74
CA ALA A 162 5.78 21.48 -27.63
C ALA A 162 6.72 22.14 -28.65
N GLU A 163 7.89 22.58 -28.22
CA GLU A 163 8.89 23.23 -29.08
C GLU A 163 9.44 22.25 -30.12
N ARG A 164 9.74 21.00 -29.71
CA ARG A 164 10.30 19.93 -30.56
C ARG A 164 9.24 19.05 -31.25
N ALA A 165 7.96 19.41 -31.20
CA ALA A 165 6.86 18.54 -31.67
C ALA A 165 7.04 17.98 -33.10
N ALA A 166 7.65 18.74 -34.02
CA ALA A 166 7.89 18.30 -35.40
C ALA A 166 9.02 17.24 -35.52
N GLU A 167 10.03 17.31 -34.64
CA GLU A 167 11.12 16.33 -34.53
C GLU A 167 10.58 15.03 -33.89
N LEU A 168 9.88 15.17 -32.75
CA LEU A 168 9.33 14.06 -31.98
C LEU A 168 8.27 13.28 -32.77
N ALA A 169 7.53 13.94 -33.67
CA ALA A 169 6.52 13.30 -34.52
C ALA A 169 7.04 12.12 -35.35
N ALA A 170 8.33 12.13 -35.74
CA ALA A 170 8.95 11.05 -36.51
C ALA A 170 9.30 9.80 -35.66
N HIS A 171 9.48 9.98 -34.35
CA HIS A 171 9.98 8.93 -33.44
C HIS A 171 8.90 8.39 -32.51
N TYR A 172 8.08 9.28 -31.94
CA TYR A 172 7.06 8.95 -30.92
C TYR A 172 5.61 9.06 -31.44
N GLY A 173 5.42 9.67 -32.61
CA GLY A 173 4.11 9.99 -33.16
C GLY A 173 3.67 11.43 -32.89
N ASN A 174 2.59 11.85 -33.55
CA ASN A 174 2.22 13.26 -33.64
C ASN A 174 1.75 13.86 -32.30
N VAL A 175 2.42 14.93 -31.85
CA VAL A 175 2.07 15.68 -30.64
C VAL A 175 1.57 17.08 -31.00
N SER A 176 0.34 17.41 -30.58
CA SER A 176 -0.24 18.74 -30.85
C SER A 176 0.01 19.74 -29.72
N LYS A 177 0.43 20.97 -30.05
CA LYS A 177 0.60 22.08 -29.10
C LYS A 177 -0.70 22.39 -28.34
N ALA A 178 -1.87 22.20 -28.97
CA ALA A 178 -3.17 22.40 -28.34
C ALA A 178 -3.49 21.35 -27.28
N THR A 179 -3.03 20.10 -27.47
CA THR A 179 -3.13 19.02 -26.48
C THR A 179 -2.28 19.37 -25.26
N ILE A 180 -1.02 19.75 -25.47
CA ILE A 180 -0.08 20.15 -24.40
C ILE A 180 -0.63 21.32 -23.58
N GLY A 181 -1.07 22.40 -24.24
CA GLY A 181 -1.65 23.56 -23.54
C GLY A 181 -2.94 23.23 -22.77
N THR A 182 -3.59 22.11 -23.08
CA THR A 182 -4.73 21.60 -22.29
C THR A 182 -4.25 20.85 -21.04
N ILE A 183 -3.22 20.01 -21.15
CA ILE A 183 -2.59 19.32 -20.01
C ILE A 183 -2.01 20.36 -19.04
N GLN A 184 -1.28 21.37 -19.53
CA GLN A 184 -0.71 22.44 -18.69
C GLN A 184 -1.78 23.23 -17.91
N ARG A 185 -2.96 23.50 -18.51
CA ARG A 185 -4.08 24.14 -17.78
C ARG A 185 -4.68 23.23 -16.70
N ARG A 186 -4.71 21.91 -16.91
CA ARG A 186 -5.14 20.95 -15.89
C ARG A 186 -4.15 20.90 -14.72
N LEU A 187 -2.84 20.91 -15.00
CA LEU A 187 -1.79 20.99 -13.98
C LEU A 187 -1.92 22.27 -13.13
N LEU A 188 -2.05 23.43 -13.77
CA LEU A 188 -2.28 24.72 -13.07
C LEU A 188 -3.54 24.71 -12.19
N THR A 189 -4.58 23.94 -12.57
CA THR A 189 -5.80 23.80 -11.76
C THR A 189 -5.54 22.97 -10.49
N LEU A 190 -4.63 21.99 -10.53
CA LEU A 190 -4.24 21.21 -9.36
C LEU A 190 -3.24 21.97 -8.47
N GLU A 191 -2.33 22.76 -9.05
CA GLU A 191 -1.49 23.71 -8.32
C GLU A 191 -2.34 24.69 -7.50
N GLN A 192 -3.42 25.22 -8.08
CA GLN A 192 -4.37 26.07 -7.34
C GLN A 192 -5.14 25.35 -6.22
N GLN A 193 -5.03 24.03 -6.11
CA GLN A 193 -5.62 23.20 -5.07
C GLN A 193 -4.58 22.72 -4.04
N GLY A 194 -3.32 23.17 -4.12
CA GLY A 194 -2.24 22.78 -3.21
C GLY A 194 -1.66 21.38 -3.51
N ALA A 195 -1.91 20.82 -4.70
CA ALA A 195 -1.41 19.49 -5.06
C ALA A 195 0.11 19.43 -5.20
N GLU A 196 0.77 20.56 -5.46
CA GLU A 196 2.23 20.70 -5.52
C GLU A 196 2.92 20.30 -4.21
N HIS A 197 2.27 20.44 -3.06
CA HIS A 197 2.83 19.98 -1.77
C HIS A 197 3.03 18.46 -1.71
N PHE A 198 2.25 17.71 -2.50
CA PHE A 198 2.35 16.26 -2.60
C PHE A 198 3.45 15.78 -3.57
N PHE A 199 3.97 16.64 -4.46
CA PHE A 199 4.96 16.24 -5.45
C PHE A 199 6.37 16.74 -5.14
N GLY A 200 7.34 15.82 -5.09
CA GLY A 200 8.75 16.13 -4.85
C GLY A 200 9.44 15.17 -3.88
N GLU A 201 10.66 15.50 -3.46
CA GLU A 201 11.49 14.65 -2.61
C GLU A 201 11.59 15.16 -1.14
N PRO A 202 11.94 14.29 -0.18
CA PRO A 202 12.00 12.83 -0.31
C PRO A 202 10.60 12.24 -0.44
N ALA A 203 10.44 11.32 -1.39
CA ALA A 203 9.21 10.54 -1.58
C ALA A 203 9.03 9.52 -0.46
N LEU A 204 7.78 9.15 -0.17
CA LEU A 204 7.44 8.23 0.91
C LEU A 204 7.95 6.81 0.64
N GLU A 205 8.90 6.35 1.46
CA GLU A 205 9.31 4.95 1.45
C GLU A 205 8.26 4.07 2.16
N LEU A 206 7.69 3.09 1.45
CA LEU A 206 6.63 2.21 1.97
C LEU A 206 7.08 1.40 3.21
N THR A 207 8.38 1.17 3.37
CA THR A 207 8.98 0.54 4.55
C THR A 207 8.75 1.32 5.84
N ASP A 208 8.67 2.65 5.78
CA ASP A 208 8.46 3.50 6.96
C ASP A 208 7.02 3.40 7.48
N LEU A 209 6.05 3.08 6.61
CA LEU A 209 4.69 2.74 7.03
C LEU A 209 4.61 1.38 7.73
N MET A 210 5.60 0.51 7.54
CA MET A 210 5.61 -0.87 8.05
C MET A 210 6.48 -1.07 9.32
N LEU A 211 6.93 0.02 9.94
CA LEU A 211 7.75 -0.03 11.16
C LEU A 211 7.05 -0.77 12.32
N LEU A 212 7.88 -1.46 13.11
CA LEU A 212 7.51 -2.06 14.39
C LEU A 212 8.27 -1.37 15.51
N THR A 213 7.63 -1.25 16.68
CA THR A 213 8.29 -0.79 17.91
C THR A 213 9.21 -1.86 18.50
N PRO A 214 10.13 -1.50 19.41
CA PRO A 214 10.96 -2.47 20.13
C PRO A 214 10.18 -3.51 20.94
N ASP A 215 8.95 -3.20 21.39
CA ASP A 215 8.02 -4.14 22.03
C ASP A 215 7.16 -4.95 21.04
N GLY A 216 7.47 -4.88 19.74
CA GLY A 216 6.87 -5.71 18.69
C GLY A 216 5.48 -5.26 18.22
N ARG A 217 5.03 -4.05 18.58
CA ARG A 217 3.76 -3.48 18.11
C ARG A 217 3.94 -2.81 16.75
N GLY A 218 2.92 -2.89 15.91
CA GLY A 218 2.92 -2.20 14.62
C GLY A 218 2.64 -0.72 14.79
N SER A 219 3.40 0.13 14.08
CA SER A 219 3.16 1.56 14.02
C SER A 219 1.75 1.87 13.49
N VAL A 220 1.11 2.89 14.07
CA VAL A 220 -0.19 3.41 13.63
C VAL A 220 0.03 4.74 12.93
N ASN A 221 0.15 4.66 11.62
CA ASN A 221 0.32 5.81 10.74
C ASN A 221 -1.02 6.52 10.60
N ILE A 222 -1.14 7.76 11.06
CA ILE A 222 -2.36 8.56 10.96
C ILE A 222 -2.09 9.74 10.04
N LEU A 223 -2.69 9.69 8.85
CA LEU A 223 -2.76 10.83 7.94
C LEU A 223 -3.84 11.80 8.44
N ALA A 224 -3.44 13.02 8.78
CA ALA A 224 -4.35 14.15 8.92
C ALA A 224 -4.90 14.49 7.53
N ALA A 225 -6.18 14.17 7.31
CA ALA A 225 -6.84 14.30 6.01
C ALA A 225 -7.98 15.33 6.02
N ASP A 226 -8.09 16.15 7.06
CA ASP A 226 -9.13 17.19 7.21
C ASP A 226 -9.05 18.24 6.09
N LYS A 227 -7.84 18.76 5.79
CA LYS A 227 -7.62 19.65 4.64
C LYS A 227 -7.75 18.89 3.31
N LEU A 228 -7.15 17.71 3.23
CA LEU A 228 -7.10 16.90 2.01
C LEU A 228 -8.50 16.47 1.53
N ALA A 229 -9.43 16.22 2.45
CA ALA A 229 -10.82 15.90 2.17
C ALA A 229 -11.60 17.06 1.50
N ALA A 230 -11.12 18.31 1.61
CA ALA A 230 -11.68 19.43 0.86
C ALA A 230 -11.38 19.34 -0.66
N SER A 231 -10.39 18.55 -1.06
CA SER A 231 -10.13 18.15 -2.45
C SER A 231 -10.27 16.63 -2.63
N PRO A 232 -11.51 16.09 -2.79
CA PRO A 232 -11.75 14.65 -2.92
C PRO A 232 -10.94 13.97 -4.02
N ARG A 233 -10.63 14.70 -5.09
CA ARG A 233 -9.82 14.24 -6.22
C ARG A 233 -8.35 14.01 -5.85
N LEU A 234 -7.75 14.94 -5.10
CA LEU A 234 -6.38 14.79 -4.60
C LEU A 234 -6.32 13.67 -3.54
N TYR A 235 -7.31 13.63 -2.64
CA TYR A 235 -7.46 12.55 -1.65
C TYR A 235 -7.54 11.15 -2.29
N ALA A 236 -8.44 10.96 -3.24
CA ALA A 236 -8.62 9.69 -3.94
C ALA A 236 -7.39 9.30 -4.78
N THR A 237 -6.69 10.27 -5.38
CA THR A 237 -5.46 10.00 -6.13
C THR A 237 -4.32 9.60 -5.22
N PHE A 238 -4.07 10.33 -4.12
CA PHE A 238 -3.05 9.97 -3.14
C PHE A 238 -3.26 8.53 -2.62
N LEU A 239 -4.49 8.20 -2.23
CA LEU A 239 -4.80 6.88 -1.70
C LEU A 239 -4.75 5.77 -2.76
N LEU A 240 -5.09 6.07 -4.02
CA LEU A 240 -4.88 5.10 -5.10
C LEU A 240 -3.40 4.90 -5.41
N TRP A 241 -2.61 5.97 -5.46
CA TRP A 241 -1.16 5.92 -5.68
C TRP A 241 -0.52 5.04 -4.62
N LEU A 242 -0.73 5.34 -3.33
CA LEU A 242 -0.18 4.58 -2.22
C LEU A 242 -0.57 3.08 -2.27
N LEU A 243 -1.82 2.77 -2.62
CA LEU A 243 -2.26 1.37 -2.80
C LEU A 243 -1.70 0.72 -4.08
N SER A 244 -1.34 1.50 -5.10
CA SER A 244 -0.71 1.01 -6.34
C SER A 244 0.77 0.72 -6.12
N GLU A 245 1.52 1.64 -5.49
CA GLU A 245 2.92 1.42 -5.08
C GLU A 245 3.05 0.15 -4.22
N LEU A 246 2.19 0.01 -3.20
CA LEU A 246 2.15 -1.22 -2.39
C LEU A 246 1.78 -2.47 -3.19
N PHE A 247 1.05 -2.35 -4.29
CA PHE A 247 0.78 -3.49 -5.17
C PHE A 247 1.98 -3.83 -6.05
N GLU A 248 2.81 -2.85 -6.42
CA GLU A 248 3.93 -3.04 -7.33
C GLU A 248 5.20 -3.46 -6.56
N GLU A 249 5.53 -2.80 -5.43
CA GLU A 249 6.70 -3.14 -4.61
C GLU A 249 6.56 -4.43 -3.80
N LEU A 250 5.41 -4.67 -3.15
CA LEU A 250 5.31 -5.80 -2.23
C LEU A 250 5.31 -7.13 -2.99
N PRO A 251 6.04 -8.16 -2.52
CA PRO A 251 5.95 -9.49 -3.10
C PRO A 251 4.58 -10.13 -2.81
N GLU A 252 4.09 -10.93 -3.76
CA GLU A 252 2.92 -11.79 -3.53
C GLU A 252 3.21 -12.80 -2.41
N VAL A 253 2.17 -13.11 -1.63
CA VAL A 253 2.22 -14.02 -0.48
C VAL A 253 1.01 -14.94 -0.49
N GLY A 254 1.20 -16.16 0.03
CA GLY A 254 0.11 -17.08 0.31
C GLY A 254 -0.65 -16.69 1.59
N ASP A 255 -1.24 -17.68 2.25
CA ASP A 255 -1.86 -17.47 3.54
C ASP A 255 -0.79 -17.15 4.61
N LEU A 256 -0.99 -16.03 5.31
CA LEU A 256 -0.13 -15.55 6.41
C LEU A 256 -0.88 -15.65 7.74
N ASP A 257 -0.16 -15.78 8.86
CA ASP A 257 -0.76 -15.74 10.20
C ASP A 257 -1.41 -14.38 10.54
N LYS A 258 -0.95 -13.31 9.87
CA LYS A 258 -1.45 -11.93 9.99
C LYS A 258 -1.10 -11.10 8.74
N PRO A 259 -1.81 -9.98 8.46
CA PRO A 259 -1.45 -9.08 7.38
C PRO A 259 -0.05 -8.46 7.60
N LYS A 260 0.61 -8.03 6.53
CA LYS A 260 1.81 -7.18 6.59
C LYS A 260 1.47 -5.76 7.00
N LEU A 261 0.31 -5.26 6.55
CA LEU A 261 -0.17 -3.90 6.71
C LEU A 261 -1.71 -3.90 6.66
N ALA A 262 -2.36 -2.99 7.37
CA ALA A 262 -3.79 -2.76 7.26
C ALA A 262 -4.09 -1.28 6.96
N PHE A 263 -4.91 -1.01 5.94
CA PHE A 263 -5.47 0.30 5.66
C PHE A 263 -6.81 0.46 6.34
N VAL A 264 -7.08 1.64 6.88
CA VAL A 264 -8.40 2.04 7.33
C VAL A 264 -8.73 3.45 6.86
N PHE A 265 -9.87 3.59 6.18
CA PHE A 265 -10.34 4.85 5.63
C PHE A 265 -11.58 5.28 6.40
N ASP A 266 -11.46 6.32 7.25
CA ASP A 266 -12.65 7.02 7.74
C ASP A 266 -13.31 7.81 6.61
N GLU A 267 -14.62 8.02 6.74
CA GLU A 267 -15.50 8.60 5.70
C GLU A 267 -15.17 8.13 4.28
N ALA A 268 -15.02 6.81 4.14
CA ALA A 268 -14.63 6.11 2.92
C ALA A 268 -15.45 6.50 1.67
N HIS A 269 -16.66 7.03 1.83
CA HIS A 269 -17.46 7.56 0.73
C HIS A 269 -16.74 8.65 -0.08
N LEU A 270 -15.83 9.42 0.53
CA LEU A 270 -15.03 10.43 -0.17
C LEU A 270 -14.04 9.85 -1.19
N LEU A 271 -13.67 8.57 -1.07
CA LEU A 271 -12.86 7.86 -2.09
C LEU A 271 -13.62 7.55 -3.38
N PHE A 272 -14.95 7.68 -3.36
CA PHE A 272 -15.83 7.24 -4.46
C PHE A 272 -16.74 8.35 -4.97
N ARG A 273 -16.84 9.49 -4.27
CA ARG A 273 -17.68 10.63 -4.66
C ARG A 273 -16.97 11.52 -5.67
N ASP A 274 -17.66 11.86 -6.76
CA ASP A 274 -17.18 12.77 -7.83
C ASP A 274 -15.88 12.30 -8.52
N VAL A 275 -15.53 11.01 -8.36
CA VAL A 275 -14.34 10.37 -8.93
C VAL A 275 -14.59 9.99 -10.40
N PRO A 276 -13.68 10.32 -11.34
CA PRO A 276 -13.79 9.88 -12.73
C PRO A 276 -13.92 8.36 -12.82
N LYS A 277 -14.81 7.85 -13.69
CA LYS A 277 -15.07 6.40 -13.85
C LYS A 277 -13.77 5.59 -14.04
N ALA A 278 -12.85 6.15 -14.83
CA ALA A 278 -11.56 5.57 -15.16
C ALA A 278 -10.58 5.48 -13.98
N LEU A 279 -10.79 6.29 -12.92
CA LEU A 279 -10.08 6.25 -11.65
C LEU A 279 -10.76 5.27 -10.67
N LEU A 280 -12.10 5.28 -10.63
CA LEU A 280 -12.92 4.35 -9.85
C LEU A 280 -12.62 2.87 -10.19
N GLU A 281 -12.61 2.51 -11.47
CA GLU A 281 -12.31 1.15 -11.94
C GLU A 281 -10.93 0.64 -11.46
N LYS A 282 -9.94 1.53 -11.37
CA LYS A 282 -8.59 1.20 -10.88
C LYS A 282 -8.56 1.06 -9.36
N ILE A 283 -9.32 1.87 -8.60
CA ILE A 283 -9.51 1.66 -7.14
C ILE A 283 -10.12 0.28 -6.88
N GLU A 284 -11.19 -0.09 -7.60
CA GLU A 284 -11.83 -1.40 -7.49
C GLU A 284 -10.86 -2.55 -7.80
N GLN A 285 -10.05 -2.41 -8.86
CA GLN A 285 -9.03 -3.37 -9.23
C GLN A 285 -7.97 -3.52 -8.14
N VAL A 286 -7.43 -2.43 -7.61
CA VAL A 286 -6.35 -2.45 -6.61
C VAL A 286 -6.85 -3.03 -5.29
N VAL A 287 -8.03 -2.64 -4.80
CA VAL A 287 -8.63 -3.23 -3.59
C VAL A 287 -8.77 -4.75 -3.71
N ARG A 288 -9.20 -5.26 -4.88
CA ARG A 288 -9.30 -6.71 -5.14
C ARG A 288 -7.94 -7.42 -5.16
N LEU A 289 -6.89 -6.77 -5.67
CA LEU A 289 -5.58 -7.39 -5.88
C LEU A 289 -4.64 -7.28 -4.67
N ILE A 290 -4.68 -6.18 -3.90
CA ILE A 290 -3.74 -5.93 -2.80
C ILE A 290 -3.78 -6.99 -1.68
N ARG A 291 -4.89 -7.73 -1.58
CA ARG A 291 -5.00 -8.92 -0.72
C ARG A 291 -3.88 -9.94 -0.96
N SER A 292 -3.47 -10.19 -2.22
CA SER A 292 -2.38 -11.15 -2.52
C SER A 292 -1.01 -10.67 -2.07
N LYS A 293 -0.86 -9.38 -1.75
CA LYS A 293 0.37 -8.81 -1.16
C LYS A 293 0.39 -8.90 0.37
N GLY A 294 -0.70 -9.36 0.98
CA GLY A 294 -0.87 -9.50 2.43
C GLY A 294 -1.41 -8.24 3.11
N VAL A 295 -2.08 -7.34 2.38
CA VAL A 295 -2.61 -6.08 2.90
C VAL A 295 -4.12 -6.18 3.15
N GLY A 296 -4.59 -5.74 4.32
CA GLY A 296 -6.02 -5.54 4.61
C GLY A 296 -6.49 -4.13 4.27
N VAL A 297 -7.75 -3.97 3.90
CA VAL A 297 -8.37 -2.66 3.65
C VAL A 297 -9.72 -2.59 4.35
N TYR A 298 -9.93 -1.57 5.17
CA TYR A 298 -11.13 -1.40 5.99
C TYR A 298 -11.78 -0.06 5.64
N PHE A 299 -12.99 -0.11 5.10
CA PHE A 299 -13.76 1.09 4.80
C PHE A 299 -14.69 1.41 5.97
N VAL A 300 -14.66 2.66 6.43
CA VAL A 300 -15.57 3.17 7.46
C VAL A 300 -16.45 4.25 6.85
N THR A 301 -17.75 4.04 6.87
CA THR A 301 -18.72 4.94 6.20
C THR A 301 -19.99 5.09 7.03
N GLN A 302 -20.89 6.00 6.65
CA GLN A 302 -22.17 6.16 7.34
C GLN A 302 -23.18 5.11 6.85
N ASN A 303 -23.26 4.89 5.54
CA ASN A 303 -24.18 3.95 4.90
C ASN A 303 -23.41 3.02 3.94
N PRO A 304 -23.64 1.69 3.96
CA PRO A 304 -23.00 0.78 2.99
C PRO A 304 -23.25 1.16 1.52
N LEU A 305 -24.39 1.77 1.20
CA LEU A 305 -24.72 2.24 -0.16
C LEU A 305 -23.82 3.37 -0.67
N ASP A 306 -23.02 3.99 0.19
CA ASP A 306 -22.05 5.02 -0.20
C ASP A 306 -20.80 4.43 -0.88
N LEU A 307 -20.70 3.10 -0.96
CA LEU A 307 -19.58 2.36 -1.57
C LEU A 307 -20.05 1.57 -2.82
N PRO A 308 -19.20 1.42 -3.86
CA PRO A 308 -19.54 0.62 -5.04
C PRO A 308 -19.83 -0.85 -4.69
N GLY A 309 -20.84 -1.45 -5.32
CA GLY A 309 -21.24 -2.84 -5.07
C GLY A 309 -20.12 -3.88 -5.33
N THR A 310 -19.26 -3.60 -6.29
CA THR A 310 -18.04 -4.34 -6.61
C THR A 310 -17.02 -4.33 -5.46
N VAL A 311 -16.84 -3.17 -4.80
CA VAL A 311 -16.02 -3.03 -3.58
C VAL A 311 -16.68 -3.75 -2.41
N LEU A 312 -17.97 -3.50 -2.14
CA LEU A 312 -18.73 -4.16 -1.06
C LEU A 312 -18.65 -5.69 -1.13
N GLY A 313 -18.63 -6.25 -2.34
CA GLY A 313 -18.45 -7.68 -2.60
C GLY A 313 -17.08 -8.24 -2.17
N GLN A 314 -16.04 -7.42 -2.04
CA GLN A 314 -14.72 -7.83 -1.53
C GLN A 314 -14.62 -7.79 0.00
N LEU A 315 -15.54 -7.10 0.70
CA LEU A 315 -15.43 -6.83 2.14
C LEU A 315 -15.95 -8.02 2.97
N GLY A 316 -15.05 -8.91 3.35
CA GLY A 316 -15.39 -10.16 4.04
C GLY A 316 -15.76 -10.00 5.52
N ASN A 317 -15.23 -8.98 6.20
CA ASN A 317 -15.50 -8.72 7.62
C ASN A 317 -16.43 -7.51 7.79
N ARG A 318 -17.55 -7.64 8.51
CA ARG A 318 -18.59 -6.59 8.60
C ARG A 318 -18.96 -6.26 10.04
N VAL A 319 -19.00 -4.97 10.36
CA VAL A 319 -19.56 -4.41 11.60
C VAL A 319 -20.53 -3.28 11.25
N GLN A 320 -21.82 -3.47 11.57
CA GLN A 320 -22.88 -2.49 11.31
C GLN A 320 -23.42 -1.97 12.64
N HIS A 321 -23.12 -0.71 12.95
CA HIS A 321 -23.78 0.04 14.02
C HIS A 321 -25.18 0.50 13.59
N ALA A 322 -25.92 1.09 14.52
CA ALA A 322 -27.28 1.56 14.27
C ALA A 322 -27.37 2.46 13.02
N LEU A 323 -28.44 2.29 12.24
CA LEU A 323 -28.87 3.23 11.20
C LEU A 323 -30.20 3.83 11.63
N ARG A 324 -30.42 5.12 11.34
CA ARG A 324 -31.66 5.82 11.68
C ARG A 324 -32.57 5.83 10.44
N ALA A 325 -33.71 5.14 10.52
CA ALA A 325 -34.63 5.01 9.40
C ALA A 325 -35.79 6.02 9.48
N PHE A 326 -35.58 7.26 9.02
CA PHE A 326 -36.64 8.29 9.02
C PHE A 326 -37.26 8.50 7.62
N THR A 327 -36.49 8.25 6.56
CA THR A 327 -36.89 8.45 5.17
C THR A 327 -36.94 7.12 4.40
N PRO A 328 -37.61 7.07 3.23
CA PRO A 328 -37.56 5.89 2.34
C PRO A 328 -36.13 5.54 1.88
N ALA A 329 -35.24 6.54 1.76
CA ALA A 329 -33.83 6.33 1.43
C ALA A 329 -33.10 5.60 2.57
N ASP A 330 -33.35 6.00 3.83
CA ASP A 330 -32.78 5.32 4.99
C ASP A 330 -33.31 3.89 5.15
N GLN A 331 -34.60 3.66 4.87
CA GLN A 331 -35.17 2.30 4.87
C GLN A 331 -34.49 1.40 3.83
N LYS A 332 -34.21 1.94 2.63
CA LYS A 332 -33.42 1.25 1.61
C LYS A 332 -31.99 0.98 2.09
N ALA A 333 -31.36 1.91 2.80
CA ALA A 333 -30.04 1.73 3.41
C ALA A 333 -30.02 0.61 4.47
N VAL A 334 -31.00 0.59 5.38
CA VAL A 334 -31.15 -0.47 6.39
C VAL A 334 -31.33 -1.84 5.75
N ARG A 335 -32.18 -1.94 4.72
CA ARG A 335 -32.38 -3.20 3.98
C ARG A 335 -31.12 -3.66 3.27
N ALA A 336 -30.47 -2.78 2.51
CA ALA A 336 -29.23 -3.10 1.82
C ALA A 336 -28.13 -3.55 2.78
N ALA A 337 -27.97 -2.88 3.93
CA ALA A 337 -27.07 -3.29 5.00
C ALA A 337 -27.41 -4.68 5.54
N ALA A 338 -28.70 -4.94 5.83
CA ALA A 338 -29.18 -6.22 6.35
C ALA A 338 -28.94 -7.39 5.37
N GLU A 339 -29.14 -7.17 4.07
CA GLU A 339 -28.91 -8.16 3.01
C GLU A 339 -27.43 -8.57 2.85
N THR A 340 -26.48 -7.74 3.33
CA THR A 340 -25.06 -8.13 3.34
C THR A 340 -24.69 -9.17 4.41
N PHE A 341 -25.57 -9.45 5.37
CA PHE A 341 -25.27 -10.32 6.50
C PHE A 341 -25.75 -11.75 6.29
N ARG A 342 -24.96 -12.73 6.76
CA ARG A 342 -25.43 -14.11 6.87
C ARG A 342 -26.56 -14.17 7.94
N PRO A 343 -27.79 -14.59 7.58
CA PRO A 343 -28.93 -14.48 8.48
C PRO A 343 -28.79 -15.25 9.79
N ASN A 344 -29.28 -14.65 10.88
CA ASN A 344 -29.48 -15.31 12.17
C ASN A 344 -30.93 -15.82 12.28
N ARG A 345 -31.15 -16.93 12.99
CA ARG A 345 -32.50 -17.44 13.27
C ARG A 345 -33.13 -16.80 14.51
N ALA A 346 -32.34 -16.17 15.38
CA ALA A 346 -32.80 -15.60 16.64
C ALA A 346 -33.44 -14.20 16.49
N PHE A 347 -33.13 -13.47 15.42
CA PHE A 347 -33.66 -12.12 15.14
C PHE A 347 -33.60 -11.80 13.64
N ARG A 348 -34.41 -10.85 13.18
CA ARG A 348 -34.32 -10.29 11.82
C ARG A 348 -33.26 -9.18 11.79
N THR A 349 -32.30 -9.28 10.87
CA THR A 349 -31.20 -8.31 10.72
C THR A 349 -31.69 -6.89 10.46
N GLU A 350 -32.70 -6.72 9.60
CA GLU A 350 -33.30 -5.43 9.22
C GLU A 350 -33.85 -4.69 10.45
N ASP A 351 -34.67 -5.37 11.25
CA ASP A 351 -35.27 -4.82 12.48
C ASP A 351 -34.17 -4.48 13.50
N ALA A 352 -33.26 -5.43 13.75
CA ALA A 352 -32.18 -5.29 14.73
C ALA A 352 -31.25 -4.08 14.45
N ILE A 353 -30.97 -3.73 13.19
CA ILE A 353 -30.17 -2.53 12.83
C ILE A 353 -30.78 -1.25 13.39
N THR A 354 -32.12 -1.16 13.44
CA THR A 354 -32.82 0.03 13.95
C THR A 354 -32.92 0.07 15.48
N GLU A 355 -32.82 -1.10 16.12
CA GLU A 355 -32.91 -1.27 17.58
C GLU A 355 -31.55 -1.19 18.32
N LEU A 356 -30.43 -1.11 17.60
CA LEU A 356 -29.09 -1.07 18.19
C LEU A 356 -28.89 0.17 19.08
N ALA A 357 -28.47 -0.06 20.33
CA ALA A 357 -28.03 1.02 21.21
C ALA A 357 -26.62 1.52 20.87
N VAL A 358 -26.24 2.69 21.39
CA VAL A 358 -24.88 3.25 21.19
C VAL A 358 -23.82 2.30 21.77
N GLY A 359 -22.84 1.93 20.95
CA GLY A 359 -21.82 0.95 21.31
C GLY A 359 -22.27 -0.52 21.22
N GLU A 360 -23.44 -0.78 20.66
CA GLU A 360 -23.82 -2.09 20.09
C GLU A 360 -23.65 -2.06 18.56
N ALA A 361 -23.40 -3.22 17.98
CA ALA A 361 -23.35 -3.43 16.53
C ALA A 361 -23.81 -4.84 16.17
N LEU A 362 -24.23 -5.02 14.91
CA LEU A 362 -24.28 -6.32 14.27
C LEU A 362 -22.89 -6.66 13.72
N VAL A 363 -22.35 -7.82 14.11
CA VAL A 363 -21.01 -8.28 13.73
C VAL A 363 -21.11 -9.58 12.93
N SER A 364 -20.39 -9.64 11.82
CA SER A 364 -20.17 -10.86 11.03
C SER A 364 -18.75 -10.81 10.46
N THR A 365 -17.83 -11.51 11.11
CA THR A 365 -16.45 -11.68 10.65
C THR A 365 -16.26 -13.05 10.00
N LEU A 366 -15.20 -13.18 9.20
CA LEU A 366 -14.87 -14.45 8.59
C LEU A 366 -14.43 -15.47 9.64
N GLN A 367 -15.05 -16.64 9.62
CA GLN A 367 -14.66 -17.81 10.41
C GLN A 367 -13.41 -18.46 9.80
N PRO A 368 -12.65 -19.31 10.53
CA PRO A 368 -11.40 -19.92 10.04
C PRO A 368 -11.47 -20.57 8.65
N GLY A 369 -12.62 -21.14 8.25
CA GLY A 369 -12.85 -21.65 6.89
C GLY A 369 -13.04 -20.59 5.79
N GLY A 370 -12.79 -19.30 6.07
CA GLY A 370 -12.96 -18.18 5.14
C GLY A 370 -14.41 -17.77 4.85
N GLN A 371 -15.40 -18.40 5.49
CA GLN A 371 -16.83 -18.15 5.33
C GLN A 371 -17.36 -17.12 6.35
N PRO A 372 -18.31 -16.23 5.99
CA PRO A 372 -18.91 -15.30 6.95
C PRO A 372 -19.60 -16.00 8.13
N GLY A 373 -19.33 -15.51 9.33
CA GLY A 373 -20.07 -15.89 10.54
C GLY A 373 -21.55 -15.51 10.45
N VAL A 374 -22.41 -16.25 11.16
CA VAL A 374 -23.80 -15.79 11.37
C VAL A 374 -23.76 -14.42 12.05
N VAL A 375 -24.61 -13.50 11.64
CA VAL A 375 -24.63 -12.15 12.23
C VAL A 375 -25.06 -12.19 13.69
N GLU A 376 -24.28 -11.55 14.57
CA GLU A 376 -24.53 -11.49 16.00
C GLU A 376 -24.71 -10.03 16.46
N ARG A 377 -25.74 -9.77 17.30
CA ARG A 377 -25.87 -8.50 18.01
C ARG A 377 -24.89 -8.50 19.18
N ALA A 378 -23.87 -7.65 19.11
CA ALA A 378 -22.76 -7.63 20.05
C ALA A 378 -22.52 -6.24 20.64
N LYS A 379 -22.11 -6.21 21.91
CA LYS A 379 -21.56 -5.01 22.55
C LYS A 379 -20.09 -4.90 22.18
N ILE A 380 -19.71 -3.77 21.58
CA ILE A 380 -18.34 -3.50 21.13
C ILE A 380 -17.43 -3.24 22.34
N LEU A 381 -16.19 -3.70 22.25
CA LEU A 381 -15.15 -3.49 23.25
C LEU A 381 -14.77 -1.99 23.30
N PRO A 382 -14.53 -1.40 24.48
CA PRO A 382 -13.97 -0.05 24.56
C PRO A 382 -12.48 -0.05 24.15
N PRO A 383 -11.97 1.06 23.58
CA PRO A 383 -10.55 1.23 23.27
C PRO A 383 -9.72 1.43 24.54
N ARG A 384 -8.42 1.15 24.44
CA ARG A 384 -7.42 1.39 25.49
C ARG A 384 -6.84 2.81 25.42
N SER A 385 -6.88 3.41 24.25
CA SER A 385 -6.45 4.78 23.97
C SER A 385 -7.49 5.83 24.34
N ARG A 386 -7.18 7.10 24.10
CA ARG A 386 -8.14 8.20 24.24
C ARG A 386 -9.16 8.18 23.11
N MET A 387 -10.42 8.39 23.46
CA MET A 387 -11.51 8.62 22.50
C MET A 387 -11.56 10.12 22.16
N GLY A 388 -11.43 10.46 20.88
CA GLY A 388 -11.43 11.84 20.38
C GLY A 388 -10.04 12.47 20.26
N ALA A 389 -10.02 13.76 19.92
CA ALA A 389 -8.82 14.51 19.57
C ALA A 389 -7.77 14.68 20.71
N ILE A 390 -6.60 15.17 20.31
CA ILE A 390 -5.45 15.54 21.16
C ILE A 390 -5.18 17.04 21.07
N THR A 391 -4.43 17.58 22.03
CA THR A 391 -4.00 18.99 21.98
C THR A 391 -2.81 19.18 21.02
N PRO A 392 -2.52 20.41 20.55
CA PRO A 392 -1.33 20.70 19.74
C PRO A 392 -0.03 20.32 20.44
N GLU A 393 0.05 20.47 21.77
CA GLU A 393 1.22 20.12 22.58
C GLU A 393 1.42 18.61 22.66
N GLU A 394 0.33 17.84 22.79
CA GLU A 394 0.36 16.37 22.74
C GLU A 394 0.80 15.88 21.34
N ARG A 395 0.31 16.52 20.26
CA ARG A 395 0.75 16.22 18.89
C ARG A 395 2.24 16.52 18.72
N ALA A 396 2.71 17.68 19.15
CA ALA A 396 4.12 18.07 19.09
C ALA A 396 5.02 17.11 19.89
N ALA A 397 4.57 16.66 21.06
CA ALA A 397 5.29 15.67 21.85
C ALA A 397 5.41 14.30 21.15
N VAL A 398 4.36 13.86 20.43
CA VAL A 398 4.41 12.62 19.61
C VAL A 398 5.37 12.80 18.43
N MET A 399 5.26 13.93 17.71
CA MET A 399 6.14 14.26 16.58
C MET A 399 7.62 14.29 16.97
N ALA A 400 7.95 14.88 18.12
CA ALA A 400 9.33 14.96 18.63
C ALA A 400 9.96 13.59 18.99
N HIS A 401 9.15 12.54 19.15
CA HIS A 401 9.61 11.16 19.40
C HIS A 401 9.33 10.23 18.20
N SER A 402 9.00 10.78 17.04
CA SER A 402 8.72 10.01 15.83
C SER A 402 9.98 9.29 15.33
N PRO A 403 9.90 7.99 14.96
CA PRO A 403 11.04 7.23 14.45
C PRO A 403 11.55 7.71 13.09
N ILE A 404 10.79 8.56 12.40
CA ILE A 404 11.10 9.14 11.08
C ILE A 404 11.33 10.66 11.13
N GLY A 405 11.46 11.23 12.33
CA GLY A 405 11.70 12.67 12.52
C GLY A 405 12.94 13.15 11.75
N GLY A 406 12.80 14.28 11.05
CA GLY A 406 13.84 14.86 10.21
C GLY A 406 13.94 14.27 8.80
N LYS A 407 13.45 13.04 8.54
CA LYS A 407 13.58 12.39 7.22
C LYS A 407 12.77 13.13 6.15
N TYR A 408 11.49 13.37 6.41
CA TYR A 408 10.57 13.99 5.45
C TYR A 408 10.42 15.51 5.62
N ASP A 409 10.70 16.00 6.82
CA ASP A 409 10.35 17.36 7.27
C ASP A 409 11.01 18.49 6.45
N THR A 410 12.16 18.20 5.82
CA THR A 410 12.82 19.12 4.88
C THR A 410 12.64 18.61 3.45
N PRO A 411 12.09 19.42 2.51
CA PRO A 411 12.05 19.03 1.11
C PRO A 411 13.48 18.97 0.52
N LEU A 412 13.72 18.00 -0.34
CA LEU A 412 14.95 17.87 -1.11
C LEU A 412 14.68 18.38 -2.54
N ASP A 413 15.51 19.32 -3.00
CA ASP A 413 15.43 19.88 -4.36
C ASP A 413 16.75 19.56 -5.08
N ARG A 414 16.73 18.50 -5.90
CA ARG A 414 17.88 18.05 -6.71
C ARG A 414 17.80 18.67 -8.10
N GLU A 415 18.90 18.66 -8.85
CA GLU A 415 18.84 19.05 -10.28
C GLU A 415 17.91 18.08 -11.03
N SER A 416 16.84 18.62 -11.62
CA SER A 416 15.79 17.85 -12.28
C SER A 416 15.51 18.38 -13.70
N ALA A 417 14.45 17.91 -14.35
CA ALA A 417 14.13 18.29 -15.72
C ALA A 417 13.98 19.81 -15.90
N TYR A 418 13.47 20.53 -14.89
CA TYR A 418 13.37 21.98 -14.93
C TYR A 418 14.74 22.67 -15.05
N GLU A 419 15.70 22.32 -14.20
CA GLU A 419 17.05 22.93 -14.18
C GLU A 419 17.79 22.62 -15.50
N HIS A 420 17.74 21.36 -15.94
CA HIS A 420 18.33 20.89 -17.18
C HIS A 420 17.77 21.61 -18.42
N LEU A 421 16.44 21.72 -18.55
CA LEU A 421 15.79 22.29 -19.72
C LEU A 421 15.80 23.83 -19.73
N THR A 422 15.85 24.47 -18.56
CA THR A 422 15.89 25.95 -18.47
C THR A 422 17.29 26.53 -18.36
N GLY A 423 18.33 25.69 -18.27
CA GLY A 423 19.72 26.12 -18.11
C GLY A 423 20.02 26.75 -16.74
N ARG A 424 19.22 26.43 -15.73
CA ARG A 424 19.31 26.97 -14.36
C ARG A 424 19.90 25.94 -13.41
N ALA A 425 21.20 25.64 -13.55
CA ALA A 425 21.89 24.76 -12.61
C ALA A 425 21.88 25.36 -11.18
N THR A 426 21.26 24.66 -10.23
CA THR A 426 21.30 24.98 -8.80
C THR A 426 22.53 24.34 -8.18
N THR A 427 23.61 25.11 -8.03
CA THR A 427 24.86 24.61 -7.44
C THR A 427 24.70 24.29 -5.95
N VAL A 428 24.42 23.02 -5.63
CA VAL A 428 24.47 22.45 -4.26
C VAL A 428 25.21 21.10 -4.27
N ALA A 429 25.79 20.75 -3.12
CA ALA A 429 26.86 19.77 -2.94
C ALA A 429 26.55 18.31 -3.30
N GLU A 430 27.62 17.56 -3.58
CA GLU A 430 27.61 16.12 -3.84
C GLU A 430 27.04 15.30 -2.66
N ASP A 431 26.31 14.24 -3.01
CA ASP A 431 25.73 13.25 -2.10
C ASP A 431 26.85 12.45 -1.38
N PRO A 432 26.81 12.26 -0.04
CA PRO A 432 27.76 11.39 0.63
C PRO A 432 27.54 9.93 0.23
N ALA A 433 28.57 9.31 -0.36
CA ALA A 433 28.54 7.92 -0.81
C ALA A 433 28.12 6.94 0.32
N PRO A 434 27.43 5.82 -0.01
CA PRO A 434 26.85 4.92 0.98
C PRO A 434 27.91 4.34 1.92
N HIS A 435 27.58 4.32 3.22
CA HIS A 435 28.46 3.85 4.29
C HIS A 435 29.04 2.45 4.01
N ALA A 436 30.36 2.41 3.77
CA ALA A 436 31.10 1.17 3.80
C ALA A 436 31.11 0.60 5.24
N VAL A 437 30.69 -0.65 5.38
CA VAL A 437 30.75 -1.39 6.65
C VAL A 437 32.21 -1.51 7.06
N GLY A 438 32.56 -1.04 8.26
CA GLY A 438 33.91 -1.12 8.79
C GLY A 438 34.31 -2.56 9.08
N ASP A 439 35.23 -3.10 8.27
CA ASP A 439 35.87 -4.38 8.57
C ASP A 439 36.95 -4.18 9.63
N ALA A 440 36.86 -4.96 10.70
CA ALA A 440 37.72 -4.83 11.88
C ALA A 440 38.51 -6.11 12.12
N GLY A 441 39.78 -6.11 11.69
CA GLY A 441 40.81 -6.91 12.34
C GLY A 441 41.76 -7.71 11.45
N ALA A 442 42.88 -7.10 11.08
CA ALA A 442 44.16 -7.81 10.95
C ALA A 442 45.35 -6.83 11.04
N ALA A 443 45.96 -6.74 12.22
CA ALA A 443 47.37 -6.35 12.37
C ALA A 443 48.20 -7.67 12.36
N PRO A 444 49.54 -7.70 12.14
CA PRO A 444 50.45 -6.99 13.06
C PRO A 444 51.84 -6.56 12.52
N MET A 445 52.58 -5.83 13.37
CA MET A 445 54.04 -5.58 13.32
C MET A 445 54.54 -4.71 12.15
N ASP A 446 55.63 -3.94 12.25
CA ASP A 446 56.61 -3.63 13.32
C ASP A 446 57.10 -2.16 13.17
N GLY A 447 58.13 -1.75 13.94
CA GLY A 447 58.88 -0.51 13.66
C GLY A 447 58.85 0.53 14.78
N SER A 448 59.86 0.49 15.66
CA SER A 448 60.13 1.51 16.66
C SER A 448 60.58 2.85 16.05
N TRP A 449 60.14 3.98 16.62
CA TRP A 449 61.10 4.95 17.15
C TRP A 449 60.50 5.81 18.27
N ALA A 450 61.38 6.49 19.01
CA ALA A 450 61.10 7.11 20.29
C ALA A 450 60.83 8.62 20.16
N GLY A 451 60.19 9.18 21.19
CA GLY A 451 60.69 10.44 21.76
C GLY A 451 59.64 11.52 22.06
N ALA A 452 59.65 11.95 23.33
CA ALA A 452 59.11 13.22 23.84
C ALA A 452 57.57 13.42 23.79
N SER A 453 56.92 14.18 24.68
CA SER A 453 57.27 14.67 26.03
C SER A 453 56.06 15.42 26.64
N GLY A 454 55.92 15.46 27.97
CA GLY A 454 54.92 16.28 28.68
C GLY A 454 53.66 15.49 29.06
N SER A 455 53.43 15.22 30.36
CA SER A 455 52.81 16.12 31.37
C SER A 455 51.28 16.21 31.23
N GLY A 456 50.45 15.83 32.20
CA GLY A 456 50.73 15.26 33.54
C GLY A 456 49.42 15.04 34.33
N GLY A 457 49.50 14.55 35.59
CA GLY A 457 48.34 14.28 36.45
C GLY A 457 47.68 12.91 36.17
N ALA A 458 47.94 11.81 36.88
CA ALA A 458 48.26 11.57 38.29
C ALA A 458 47.09 11.80 39.27
N TRP A 459 46.16 10.84 39.33
CA TRP A 459 45.38 10.48 40.53
C TRP A 459 45.39 8.95 40.69
N SER A 460 45.60 8.46 41.92
CA SER A 460 46.07 7.09 42.16
C SER A 460 45.31 6.35 43.29
N GLY A 461 44.47 5.39 42.89
CA GLY A 461 43.99 4.25 43.70
C GLY A 461 43.28 4.57 45.04
N PRO A 462 43.15 3.59 45.95
CA PRO A 462 43.32 2.14 45.75
C PRO A 462 42.16 1.27 46.31
N TRP A 463 41.91 0.10 45.72
CA TRP A 463 41.67 -1.11 46.54
C TRP A 463 41.89 -2.43 45.77
N SER A 464 42.01 -3.52 46.51
CA SER A 464 42.88 -4.65 46.12
C SER A 464 42.35 -6.03 46.53
N GLY A 465 41.93 -6.83 45.53
CA GLY A 465 41.90 -8.31 45.50
C GLY A 465 41.22 -9.10 46.64
N PRO A 466 41.42 -10.46 46.70
CA PRO A 466 42.12 -11.29 45.71
C PRO A 466 41.45 -12.66 45.34
N ALA A 467 41.99 -13.26 44.26
CA ALA A 467 42.31 -14.69 44.04
C ALA A 467 41.27 -15.84 44.12
N SER A 468 41.09 -16.51 42.97
CA SER A 468 41.61 -17.87 42.68
C SER A 468 41.47 -18.14 41.16
N ALA A 469 42.49 -18.46 40.35
CA ALA A 469 43.44 -19.59 40.36
C ALA A 469 42.75 -20.97 40.20
N GLY A 470 43.04 -21.82 39.21
CA GLY A 470 43.97 -21.75 38.06
C GLY A 470 43.43 -22.55 36.85
N ALA A 471 44.01 -22.44 35.64
CA ALA A 471 45.16 -23.25 35.16
C ALA A 471 44.80 -24.75 34.90
N ALA A 472 45.18 -25.39 33.78
CA ALA A 472 45.86 -24.93 32.56
C ALA A 472 45.88 -26.03 31.44
N ARG A 473 46.19 -25.60 30.21
CA ARG A 473 46.94 -26.31 29.14
C ARG A 473 46.32 -27.51 28.38
N SER A 474 46.15 -27.23 27.08
CA SER A 474 46.34 -28.06 25.86
C SER A 474 47.75 -28.75 25.81
N PRO A 475 48.21 -29.49 24.74
CA PRO A 475 47.84 -29.38 23.31
C PRO A 475 47.85 -30.66 22.42
N GLY A 476 47.55 -30.47 21.14
CA GLY A 476 47.87 -31.38 20.02
C GLY A 476 46.65 -32.17 19.48
N GLY A 477 46.45 -32.36 18.18
CA GLY A 477 47.17 -31.87 16.99
C GLY A 477 46.77 -32.66 15.74
N GLY A 478 47.00 -32.12 14.54
CA GLY A 478 46.95 -32.90 13.27
C GLY A 478 45.70 -32.74 12.40
N ALA A 479 45.88 -32.08 11.25
CA ALA A 479 45.21 -32.41 9.98
C ALA A 479 46.04 -33.53 9.27
N PRO A 480 45.73 -34.09 8.07
CA PRO A 480 44.93 -33.50 6.98
C PRO A 480 44.08 -34.48 6.10
N ALA A 481 43.48 -33.92 5.03
CA ALA A 481 43.18 -34.55 3.71
C ALA A 481 42.17 -35.73 3.67
N SER A 482 41.43 -36.06 2.60
CA SER A 482 40.97 -35.46 1.33
C SER A 482 40.37 -36.61 0.50
N SER A 483 39.20 -36.50 -0.15
CA SER A 483 38.84 -37.21 -1.42
C SER A 483 37.32 -37.21 -1.72
N LEU A 484 36.95 -36.67 -2.89
CA LEU A 484 35.80 -37.09 -3.74
C LEU A 484 36.26 -38.30 -4.62
N PRO A 485 35.46 -38.98 -5.50
CA PRO A 485 34.17 -38.65 -6.16
C PRO A 485 33.24 -39.91 -6.25
N PRO A 486 32.43 -40.26 -7.31
CA PRO A 486 31.91 -39.55 -8.50
C PRO A 486 30.40 -39.73 -8.82
N ALA A 487 29.94 -39.08 -9.90
CA ALA A 487 28.60 -39.17 -10.49
C ALA A 487 28.47 -40.20 -11.64
N ARG A 488 27.24 -40.46 -12.13
CA ARG A 488 26.93 -41.22 -13.37
C ARG A 488 25.83 -40.54 -14.22
N ARG A 489 25.83 -40.84 -15.54
CA ARG A 489 24.96 -40.25 -16.59
C ARG A 489 24.11 -41.30 -17.34
N ILE A 490 22.94 -40.83 -17.81
CA ILE A 490 22.05 -41.15 -18.97
C ILE A 490 22.40 -42.33 -19.93
N PRO A 491 21.39 -42.92 -20.63
CA PRO A 491 21.20 -42.63 -22.08
C PRO A 491 19.72 -42.58 -22.59
N ALA A 492 19.50 -42.34 -23.89
CA ALA A 492 18.19 -42.11 -24.56
C ALA A 492 18.05 -42.77 -25.97
N THR A 493 16.81 -42.96 -26.49
CA THR A 493 16.37 -43.37 -27.87
C THR A 493 14.81 -43.32 -27.97
N ALA A 494 14.05 -43.30 -29.10
CA ALA A 494 14.26 -43.11 -30.56
C ALA A 494 12.95 -42.55 -31.24
N SER A 495 12.45 -43.06 -32.40
CA SER A 495 11.31 -42.48 -33.18
C SER A 495 10.52 -43.42 -34.15
N ARG A 496 9.37 -42.91 -34.69
CA ARG A 496 8.46 -43.32 -35.87
C ARG A 496 6.99 -43.61 -35.46
N GLY A 497 5.92 -43.50 -36.31
CA GLY A 497 5.73 -42.95 -37.67
C GLY A 497 4.37 -43.32 -38.37
N THR A 498 4.01 -42.67 -39.51
CA THR A 498 2.90 -42.95 -40.50
C THR A 498 1.42 -42.57 -40.18
N ALA A 499 0.43 -42.40 -41.12
CA ALA A 499 0.34 -41.67 -42.43
C ALA A 499 -1.12 -41.68 -43.05
N ARG A 500 -1.46 -40.74 -43.98
CA ARG A 500 -2.63 -40.64 -44.94
C ARG A 500 -4.03 -40.23 -44.38
N GLY A 501 -4.96 -39.54 -45.10
CA GLY A 501 -4.89 -38.77 -46.37
C GLY A 501 -6.26 -38.46 -47.07
N ALA A 502 -6.40 -37.27 -47.72
CA ALA A 502 -7.40 -36.81 -48.74
C ALA A 502 -8.93 -36.76 -48.36
N ALA A 503 -9.88 -36.06 -49.03
CA ALA A 503 -9.92 -35.20 -50.25
C ALA A 503 -11.05 -34.12 -50.16
N ARG A 504 -11.23 -33.27 -51.20
CA ARG A 504 -12.26 -32.21 -51.35
C ARG A 504 -13.11 -32.45 -52.62
N PRO A 505 -14.35 -31.93 -52.71
CA PRO A 505 -14.70 -31.09 -53.88
C PRO A 505 -15.63 -29.89 -53.56
N ALA A 506 -15.93 -29.10 -54.59
CA ALA A 506 -16.90 -27.99 -54.72
C ALA A 506 -17.55 -28.12 -56.15
N PRO A 507 -18.42 -27.23 -56.70
CA PRO A 507 -18.96 -25.94 -56.22
C PRO A 507 -20.49 -25.73 -56.44
N ASN A 508 -21.08 -24.60 -55.98
CA ASN A 508 -21.64 -23.51 -56.82
C ASN A 508 -22.27 -22.35 -56.01
N GLU A 509 -22.61 -21.25 -56.71
CA GLU A 509 -23.24 -20.00 -56.25
C GLU A 509 -24.70 -20.20 -55.73
N GLU A 510 -25.41 -19.29 -55.05
CA GLU A 510 -25.51 -17.82 -55.20
C GLU A 510 -26.24 -17.16 -53.99
N ALA A 511 -26.09 -15.83 -53.82
CA ALA A 511 -26.98 -14.86 -53.12
C ALA A 511 -27.55 -15.06 -51.68
N GLY A 512 -27.54 -13.95 -50.91
CA GLY A 512 -28.61 -13.63 -49.93
C GLY A 512 -28.23 -13.61 -48.44
N GLY A 513 -28.22 -12.40 -47.85
CA GLY A 513 -27.78 -12.14 -46.47
C GLY A 513 -28.78 -12.41 -45.33
N GLY A 514 -28.33 -12.15 -44.09
CA GLY A 514 -29.17 -12.11 -42.90
C GLY A 514 -28.37 -12.32 -41.60
N TRP A 515 -28.51 -11.42 -40.62
CA TRP A 515 -27.90 -11.56 -39.28
C TRP A 515 -28.55 -12.66 -38.41
N GLY A 516 -29.51 -13.42 -38.94
CA GLY A 516 -30.30 -14.41 -38.20
C GLY A 516 -29.55 -15.69 -37.83
N ASP A 517 -28.68 -16.20 -38.70
CA ASP A 517 -28.02 -17.51 -38.48
C ASP A 517 -26.93 -17.49 -37.40
N VAL A 518 -26.36 -16.32 -37.09
CA VAL A 518 -25.32 -16.18 -36.06
C VAL A 518 -25.88 -16.42 -34.64
N LEU A 519 -27.19 -16.29 -34.44
CA LEU A 519 -27.82 -16.55 -33.14
C LEU A 519 -28.04 -18.05 -32.85
N ASN A 520 -28.10 -18.91 -33.87
CA ASN A 520 -28.47 -20.32 -33.70
C ASN A 520 -27.25 -21.20 -33.35
N ASP A 521 -26.06 -20.80 -33.81
CA ASP A 521 -24.80 -21.55 -33.64
C ASP A 521 -24.14 -21.36 -32.25
N VAL A 522 -24.69 -20.49 -31.39
CA VAL A 522 -24.23 -20.27 -30.01
C VAL A 522 -24.97 -21.18 -29.00
N LEU A 523 -26.08 -21.81 -29.41
CA LEU A 523 -26.92 -22.63 -28.53
C LEU A 523 -26.70 -24.15 -28.65
N THR A 524 -25.82 -24.64 -29.54
CA THR A 524 -25.43 -26.05 -29.57
C THR A 524 -23.91 -26.23 -29.51
N GLY A 525 -23.44 -26.96 -28.50
CA GLY A 525 -22.00 -27.08 -28.20
C GLY A 525 -21.29 -28.10 -29.10
N GLY A 526 -20.23 -27.68 -29.78
CA GLY A 526 -19.31 -28.55 -30.54
C GLY A 526 -17.89 -27.99 -30.58
N GLY A 527 -16.93 -28.68 -29.94
CA GLY A 527 -15.53 -28.22 -29.87
C GLY A 527 -14.72 -28.50 -31.14
N GLY A 528 -13.96 -27.52 -31.64
CA GLY A 528 -13.26 -27.64 -32.93
C GLY A 528 -12.15 -26.62 -33.23
N ARG A 529 -11.10 -26.62 -32.41
CA ARG A 529 -9.75 -26.02 -32.61
C ARG A 529 -9.49 -25.32 -33.97
N ARG A 530 -9.50 -23.98 -33.99
CA ARG A 530 -8.83 -23.16 -35.02
C ARG A 530 -7.76 -22.27 -34.37
N GLN A 531 -6.50 -22.48 -34.78
CA GLN A 531 -5.31 -21.80 -34.26
C GLN A 531 -4.59 -21.20 -35.47
N GLY A 532 -4.53 -19.87 -35.58
CA GLY A 532 -4.05 -19.25 -36.83
C GLY A 532 -4.07 -17.72 -36.95
N VAL A 533 -4.19 -16.96 -35.86
CA VAL A 533 -3.94 -15.49 -35.84
C VAL A 533 -3.26 -15.11 -34.52
N VAL A 534 -3.88 -15.50 -33.39
CA VAL A 534 -3.42 -15.19 -32.02
C VAL A 534 -1.99 -15.68 -31.75
N GLU A 535 -1.61 -16.86 -32.24
CA GLU A 535 -0.26 -17.41 -32.02
C GLU A 535 0.83 -16.66 -32.79
N ALA A 536 0.53 -16.12 -33.97
CA ALA A 536 1.47 -15.28 -34.71
C ALA A 536 1.71 -13.94 -33.98
N MET A 537 0.65 -13.38 -33.39
CA MET A 537 0.70 -12.15 -32.59
C MET A 537 1.48 -12.37 -31.27
N ALA A 538 1.21 -13.48 -30.57
CA ALA A 538 1.94 -13.87 -29.35
C ALA A 538 3.43 -14.12 -29.61
N LYS A 539 3.78 -14.73 -30.76
CA LYS A 539 5.17 -15.00 -31.16
C LYS A 539 5.92 -13.77 -31.71
N SER A 540 5.21 -12.66 -31.89
CA SER A 540 5.77 -11.31 -32.11
C SER A 540 6.03 -10.63 -30.76
N ALA A 541 5.03 -10.60 -29.87
CA ALA A 541 5.15 -10.02 -28.52
C ALA A 541 6.26 -10.66 -27.67
N MET A 542 6.44 -11.99 -27.73
CA MET A 542 7.55 -12.64 -27.02
C MET A 542 8.95 -12.23 -27.52
N ARG A 543 9.07 -11.75 -28.78
CA ARG A 543 10.38 -11.32 -29.32
C ARG A 543 10.73 -9.89 -28.93
N SER A 544 9.76 -9.00 -28.75
CA SER A 544 10.04 -7.66 -28.20
C SER A 544 10.45 -7.77 -26.72
N MET A 545 9.66 -8.48 -25.90
CA MET A 545 9.92 -8.65 -24.46
C MET A 545 11.29 -9.28 -24.14
N GLY A 546 11.73 -10.27 -24.94
CA GLY A 546 13.04 -10.91 -24.74
C GLY A 546 14.25 -10.00 -25.01
N SER A 547 14.07 -8.92 -25.78
CA SER A 547 15.18 -8.05 -26.20
C SER A 547 15.51 -6.93 -25.21
N GLN A 548 14.57 -6.52 -24.36
CA GLN A 548 14.77 -5.49 -23.33
C GLN A 548 15.39 -6.08 -22.05
N VAL A 549 14.82 -7.18 -21.53
CA VAL A 549 15.33 -7.85 -20.31
C VAL A 549 16.78 -8.34 -20.49
N GLY A 550 17.11 -8.88 -21.67
CA GLY A 550 18.48 -9.34 -21.97
C GLY A 550 19.51 -8.20 -22.03
N ARG A 551 19.14 -6.99 -22.46
CA ARG A 551 20.08 -5.87 -22.58
C ARG A 551 20.39 -5.19 -21.24
N ALA A 552 19.42 -5.14 -20.32
CA ALA A 552 19.64 -4.63 -18.97
C ALA A 552 20.60 -5.52 -18.16
N LEU A 553 20.36 -6.84 -18.15
CA LEU A 553 21.18 -7.81 -17.43
C LEU A 553 22.63 -7.87 -17.94
N VAL A 554 22.83 -7.86 -19.27
CA VAL A 554 24.18 -7.86 -19.87
C VAL A 554 24.95 -6.60 -19.49
N ARG A 555 24.29 -5.43 -19.44
CA ARG A 555 24.94 -4.16 -19.09
C ARG A 555 25.31 -4.08 -17.59
N GLY A 556 24.46 -4.59 -16.70
CA GLY A 556 24.75 -4.66 -15.26
C GLY A 556 25.90 -5.61 -14.90
N VAL A 557 25.97 -6.78 -15.57
CA VAL A 557 27.03 -7.78 -15.32
C VAL A 557 28.38 -7.36 -15.95
N LEU A 558 28.40 -6.75 -17.13
CA LEU A 558 29.65 -6.22 -17.71
C LEU A 558 30.14 -4.94 -17.01
N GLY A 559 29.25 -4.07 -16.54
CA GLY A 559 29.61 -2.85 -15.81
C GLY A 559 30.32 -3.11 -14.47
N SER A 560 30.00 -4.23 -13.81
CA SER A 560 30.64 -4.65 -12.55
C SER A 560 31.95 -5.44 -12.75
N LEU A 561 32.23 -5.94 -13.96
CA LEU A 561 33.49 -6.61 -14.29
C LEU A 561 34.57 -5.68 -14.86
N LEU A 562 34.19 -4.48 -15.32
CA LEU A 562 35.11 -3.47 -15.88
C LEU A 562 35.49 -2.34 -14.90
N LYS A 563 35.02 -2.41 -13.63
CA LYS A 563 35.51 -1.58 -12.52
C LYS A 563 36.23 -2.45 -11.48
N ARG A 564 37.49 -2.80 -11.79
CA ARG A 564 38.52 -3.26 -10.84
C ARG A 564 39.87 -2.71 -11.28
#